data_AF-K1XVJ6-F1
#
_entry.id   AF-K1XVJ6-F1
#
_cell.length_a   1.000
_cell.length_b   1.000
_cell.length_c   1.000
_cell.angle_alpha   90.00
_cell.angle_beta   90.00
_cell.angle_gamma   90.00
#
_symmetry.space_group_name_H-M   'P 1'
#
loop_
_entity.id
_entity.type
_entity.pdbx_description
1 polymer ?
#
loop_
_entity_poly.entity_id
_entity_poly.type
_entity_poly.pdbx_seq_one_letter_code
_entity_poly.pdbx_strand_id
1 'polypeptide(L)'
;MVLTRFAIVLHRSGGAMTTMIPAFKLCLGGRLSTGRQWFPWIHLDDLIDAYLFVLDRPEIAGPVNWCAPHPVRNQDLTERLARRLKRPAMLSVPGFVMKNVLGEFGQALTCSQRVQPAVLQKTDFLFTYGEIDSALDEIVLGG
;
A
#
# COMPACT_ATOMS: atom_id res chain seq x y z
N MET A 1 25.76 1.03 -4.10
CA MET A 1 24.75 2.07 -3.76
C MET A 1 23.38 1.55 -4.18
N VAL A 2 22.42 1.56 -3.26
CA VAL A 2 21.03 1.14 -3.52
C VAL A 2 20.18 2.39 -3.80
N LEU A 3 19.36 2.35 -4.83
CA LEU A 3 18.39 3.38 -5.17
C LEU A 3 17.00 2.88 -4.78
N THR A 4 16.42 3.46 -3.74
CA THR A 4 15.14 3.02 -3.20
C THR A 4 13.96 3.59 -3.98
N ARG A 5 13.05 2.71 -4.40
CA ARG A 5 11.77 3.06 -5.03
C ARG A 5 10.64 2.52 -4.17
N PHE A 6 10.02 3.41 -3.39
CA PHE A 6 8.96 3.02 -2.46
C PHE A 6 7.60 2.90 -3.13
N ALA A 7 6.90 1.83 -2.76
CA ALA A 7 5.46 1.77 -2.88
C ALA A 7 4.78 2.55 -1.75
N ILE A 8 3.44 2.54 -1.76
CA ILE A 8 2.65 3.12 -0.69
C ILE A 8 2.86 2.30 0.59
N VAL A 9 3.36 2.95 1.63
CA VAL A 9 3.56 2.30 2.94
C VAL A 9 2.26 2.28 3.72
N LEU A 10 1.87 1.09 4.19
CA LEU A 10 0.67 0.85 4.98
C LEU A 10 1.04 0.53 6.42
N HIS A 11 0.43 1.27 7.37
CA HIS A 11 0.58 1.04 8.80
C HIS A 11 -0.56 1.70 9.56
N ARG A 12 -1.02 1.13 10.68
CA ARG A 12 -2.11 1.69 11.49
C ARG A 12 -1.90 3.15 11.89
N SER A 13 -0.70 3.48 12.35
CA SER A 13 -0.38 4.80 12.94
C SER A 13 0.32 5.76 11.96
N GLY A 14 0.40 5.43 10.67
CA GLY A 14 1.11 6.28 9.71
C GLY A 14 0.71 6.08 8.25
N GLY A 15 1.32 6.86 7.37
CA GLY A 15 1.18 6.73 5.93
C GLY A 15 -0.26 6.91 5.42
N ALA A 16 -0.62 6.11 4.41
CA ALA A 16 -1.91 6.21 3.74
C ALA A 16 -3.11 5.86 4.64
N MET A 17 -2.91 4.96 5.60
CA MET A 17 -4.00 4.37 6.37
C MET A 17 -4.59 5.33 7.41
N THR A 18 -3.82 6.29 7.91
CA THR A 18 -4.33 7.32 8.83
C THR A 18 -5.32 8.26 8.16
N THR A 19 -5.23 8.44 6.83
CA THR A 19 -6.22 9.19 6.04
C THR A 19 -7.37 8.28 5.60
N MET A 20 -7.06 7.07 5.14
CA MET A 20 -8.08 6.15 4.61
C MET A 20 -9.02 5.61 5.69
N ILE A 21 -8.53 5.17 6.85
CA ILE A 21 -9.38 4.56 7.90
C ILE A 21 -10.48 5.54 8.37
N PRO A 22 -10.19 6.81 8.74
CA PRO A 22 -11.23 7.75 9.14
C PRO A 22 -12.24 8.03 8.02
N ALA A 23 -11.78 8.19 6.78
CA ALA A 23 -12.66 8.40 5.63
C ALA A 23 -13.65 7.23 5.46
N PHE A 24 -13.17 5.98 5.57
CA PHE A 24 -14.02 4.79 5.51
C PHE A 24 -14.95 4.69 6.73
N LYS A 25 -14.49 5.05 7.93
CA LYS A 25 -15.32 5.09 9.15
C LYS A 25 -16.48 6.08 9.05
N LEU A 26 -16.29 7.21 8.37
CA LEU A 26 -17.31 8.23 8.09
C LEU A 26 -18.20 7.88 6.89
N CYS A 27 -18.11 6.66 6.35
CA CYS A 27 -18.80 6.24 5.12
C CYS A 27 -18.44 7.10 3.88
N LEU A 28 -17.36 7.88 3.95
CA LEU A 28 -16.76 8.59 2.81
C LEU A 28 -15.75 7.71 2.05
N GLY A 29 -15.53 6.49 2.54
CA GLY A 29 -14.74 5.46 1.90
C GLY A 29 -15.35 5.13 0.55
N GLY A 30 -14.59 5.39 -0.50
CA GLY A 30 -15.11 5.29 -1.85
C GLY A 30 -14.09 4.77 -2.83
N ARG A 31 -14.56 4.34 -4.01
CA ARG A 31 -13.67 3.94 -5.11
C ARG A 31 -12.75 5.12 -5.42
N LEU A 32 -11.45 4.93 -5.21
CA LEU A 32 -10.47 5.93 -5.62
C LEU A 32 -10.33 5.82 -7.16
N SER A 33 -10.81 6.83 -7.89
CA SER A 33 -10.79 6.90 -9.36
C SER A 33 -11.59 5.77 -10.04
N THR A 34 -11.22 5.38 -11.27
CA THR A 34 -11.81 4.27 -12.03
C THR A 34 -11.68 2.90 -11.35
N GLY A 35 -10.92 2.80 -10.24
CA GLY A 35 -10.71 1.57 -9.46
C GLY A 35 -9.78 0.55 -10.12
N ARG A 36 -9.46 0.72 -11.41
CA ARG A 36 -8.64 -0.22 -12.20
C ARG A 36 -7.14 -0.04 -12.03
N GLN A 37 -6.73 1.10 -11.46
CA GLN A 37 -5.33 1.42 -11.20
C GLN A 37 -4.75 0.39 -10.24
N TRP A 38 -3.52 -0.05 -10.54
CA TRP A 38 -2.76 -0.85 -9.60
C TRP A 38 -2.48 -0.04 -8.34
N PHE A 39 -2.24 -0.70 -7.23
CA PHE A 39 -1.89 -0.09 -5.97
C PHE A 39 -0.67 -0.85 -5.45
N PRO A 40 0.55 -0.44 -5.80
CA PRO A 40 1.75 -0.99 -5.20
C PRO A 40 1.77 -0.51 -3.75
N TRP A 41 1.91 -1.46 -2.84
CA TRP A 41 1.88 -1.22 -1.41
C TRP A 41 3.00 -2.00 -0.73
N ILE A 42 3.33 -1.67 0.51
CA ILE A 42 4.16 -2.47 1.40
C ILE A 42 3.73 -2.24 2.85
N HIS A 43 3.73 -3.29 3.68
CA HIS A 43 3.54 -3.13 5.12
C HIS A 43 4.77 -2.45 5.74
N LEU A 44 4.59 -1.63 6.78
CA LEU A 44 5.73 -0.95 7.41
C LEU A 44 6.76 -1.93 7.99
N ASP A 45 6.32 -3.02 8.61
CA ASP A 45 7.24 -4.03 9.14
C ASP A 45 8.07 -4.69 8.02
N ASP A 46 7.44 -5.12 6.93
CA ASP A 46 8.15 -5.67 5.77
C ASP A 46 9.11 -4.65 5.15
N LEU A 47 8.77 -3.35 5.20
CA LEU A 47 9.65 -2.30 4.73
C LEU A 47 10.91 -2.19 5.60
N ILE A 48 10.75 -2.22 6.92
CA ILE A 48 11.87 -2.18 7.89
C ILE A 48 12.73 -3.44 7.76
N ASP A 49 12.10 -4.61 7.67
CA ASP A 49 12.78 -5.90 7.52
C ASP A 49 13.55 -5.97 6.20
N ALA A 50 12.95 -5.51 5.10
CA ALA A 50 13.65 -5.40 3.81
C ALA A 50 14.86 -4.45 3.93
N TYR A 51 14.78 -3.44 4.80
CA TYR A 51 15.83 -2.45 4.98
C TYR A 51 17.04 -3.06 5.64
N LEU A 52 16.81 -3.74 6.76
CA LEU A 52 17.84 -4.50 7.45
C LEU A 52 18.42 -5.59 6.55
N PHE A 53 17.57 -6.31 5.82
CA PHE A 53 17.96 -7.37 4.91
C PHE A 53 18.91 -6.89 3.80
N VAL A 54 18.61 -5.74 3.19
CA VAL A 54 19.43 -5.15 2.11
C VAL A 54 20.72 -4.53 2.67
N LEU A 55 20.67 -3.94 3.86
CA LEU A 55 21.86 -3.37 4.51
C LEU A 55 22.94 -4.43 4.78
N ASP A 56 22.53 -5.65 5.12
CA ASP A 56 23.46 -6.77 5.36
C ASP A 56 23.98 -7.45 4.08
N ARG A 57 23.60 -6.96 2.89
CA ARG A 57 23.91 -7.59 1.59
C ARG A 57 24.58 -6.61 0.62
N PRO A 58 25.91 -6.44 0.70
CA PRO A 58 26.64 -5.48 -0.13
C PRO A 58 26.59 -5.78 -1.64
N GLU A 59 26.25 -7.02 -2.03
CA GLU A 59 26.02 -7.42 -3.40
C GLU A 59 24.75 -6.81 -4.03
N ILE A 60 23.81 -6.33 -3.21
CA ILE A 60 22.61 -5.66 -3.70
C ILE A 60 22.96 -4.20 -4.06
N ALA A 61 22.88 -3.89 -5.35
CA ALA A 61 23.16 -2.55 -5.85
C ALA A 61 22.19 -2.13 -6.96
N GLY A 62 22.05 -0.82 -7.14
CA GLY A 62 21.17 -0.24 -8.16
C GLY A 62 19.72 -0.08 -7.69
N PRO A 63 18.76 0.06 -8.62
CA PRO A 63 17.35 0.28 -8.30
C PRO A 63 16.70 -0.93 -7.63
N VAL A 64 16.08 -0.70 -6.47
CA VAL A 64 15.32 -1.71 -5.74
C VAL A 64 13.91 -1.18 -5.51
N ASN A 65 12.91 -2.01 -5.83
CA ASN A 65 11.50 -1.72 -5.57
C ASN A 65 11.12 -2.26 -4.19
N TRP A 66 10.65 -1.36 -3.33
CA TRP A 66 10.26 -1.63 -1.95
C TRP A 66 8.74 -1.72 -1.91
N CYS A 67 8.24 -2.87 -2.36
CA CYS A 67 6.83 -3.18 -2.49
C CYS A 67 6.56 -4.63 -2.10
N ALA A 68 5.35 -4.94 -1.68
CA ALA A 68 4.85 -6.30 -1.51
C ALA A 68 4.84 -7.05 -2.87
N PRO A 69 4.98 -8.38 -2.87
CA PRO A 69 5.02 -9.20 -4.09
C PRO A 69 3.69 -9.19 -4.86
N HIS A 70 2.57 -9.02 -4.16
CA HIS A 70 1.22 -9.10 -4.73
C HIS A 70 0.53 -7.73 -4.71
N PRO A 71 0.76 -6.87 -5.73
CA PRO A 71 0.04 -5.62 -5.86
C PRO A 71 -1.43 -5.91 -6.14
N VAL A 72 -2.31 -5.07 -5.62
CA VAL A 72 -3.76 -5.20 -5.81
C VAL A 72 -4.29 -4.06 -6.66
N ARG A 73 -5.52 -4.19 -7.17
CA ARG A 73 -6.18 -3.01 -7.74
C ARG A 73 -6.73 -2.16 -6.61
N ASN A 74 -6.86 -0.88 -6.87
CA ASN A 74 -7.42 0.04 -5.90
C ASN A 74 -8.87 -0.33 -5.50
N GLN A 75 -9.67 -0.85 -6.44
CA GLN A 75 -11.00 -1.38 -6.11
C GLN A 75 -10.93 -2.54 -5.11
N ASP A 76 -10.01 -3.48 -5.31
CA ASP A 76 -9.86 -4.64 -4.43
C ASP A 76 -9.45 -4.20 -3.02
N LEU A 77 -8.49 -3.26 -2.92
CA LEU A 77 -8.10 -2.66 -1.64
C LEU A 77 -9.29 -2.00 -0.94
N THR A 78 -10.04 -1.18 -1.67
CA THR A 78 -11.22 -0.46 -1.17
C THR A 78 -12.26 -1.42 -0.61
N GLU A 79 -12.61 -2.46 -1.36
CA GLU A 79 -13.60 -3.45 -0.93
C GLU A 79 -13.12 -4.26 0.27
N ARG A 80 -11.85 -4.69 0.28
CA ARG A 80 -11.24 -5.44 1.39
C ARG A 80 -11.18 -4.62 2.67
N LEU A 81 -10.82 -3.35 2.58
CA LEU A 81 -10.78 -2.43 3.74
C LEU A 81 -12.19 -2.13 4.28
N ALA A 82 -13.14 -1.86 3.38
CA ALA A 82 -14.54 -1.60 3.75
C ALA A 82 -15.18 -2.76 4.51
N ARG A 83 -14.95 -4.00 4.05
CA ARG A 83 -15.42 -5.22 4.72
C ARG A 83 -14.87 -5.33 6.15
N ARG A 84 -13.57 -5.12 6.32
CA ARG A 84 -12.90 -5.20 7.63
C ARG A 84 -13.37 -4.11 8.61
N LEU A 85 -13.63 -2.91 8.09
CA LEU A 85 -14.17 -1.80 8.89
C LEU A 85 -15.69 -1.90 9.11
N LYS A 86 -16.38 -2.87 8.50
CA LYS A 86 -17.85 -3.02 8.53
C LYS A 86 -18.57 -1.74 8.08
N ARG A 87 -18.06 -1.09 7.03
CA ARG A 87 -18.62 0.15 6.46
C ARG A 87 -18.88 -0.01 4.95
N PRO A 88 -19.97 0.56 4.41
CA PRO A 88 -20.23 0.54 2.98
C PRO A 88 -19.19 1.40 2.22
N ALA A 89 -18.66 0.89 1.10
CA ALA A 89 -17.79 1.65 0.18
C ALA A 89 -18.53 2.00 -1.12
N MET A 90 -19.61 2.77 -1.00
CA MET A 90 -20.51 3.06 -2.12
C MET A 90 -20.22 4.38 -2.83
N LEU A 91 -19.52 5.31 -2.19
CA LEU A 91 -19.20 6.61 -2.81
C LEU A 91 -18.12 6.40 -3.88
N SER A 92 -18.33 6.91 -5.08
CA SER A 92 -17.23 7.09 -6.03
C SER A 92 -16.72 8.50 -5.79
N VAL A 93 -15.55 8.64 -5.16
CA VAL A 93 -14.97 9.96 -4.90
C VAL A 93 -14.37 10.44 -6.22
N PRO A 94 -14.82 11.58 -6.80
CA PRO A 94 -14.24 12.10 -8.03
C PRO A 94 -12.75 12.42 -7.83
N GLY A 95 -11.92 12.18 -8.84
CA GLY A 95 -10.46 12.38 -8.76
C GLY A 95 -10.03 13.78 -8.29
N PHE A 96 -10.82 14.82 -8.60
CA PHE A 96 -10.60 16.19 -8.11
C PHE A 96 -10.75 16.32 -6.58
N VAL A 97 -11.73 15.63 -5.98
CA VAL A 97 -11.93 15.65 -4.51
C VAL A 97 -10.78 14.92 -3.81
N MET A 98 -10.29 13.85 -4.45
CA MET A 98 -9.13 13.08 -4.01
C MET A 98 -7.88 13.95 -3.84
N LYS A 99 -7.61 14.83 -4.81
CA LYS A 99 -6.43 15.72 -4.81
C LYS A 99 -6.47 16.75 -3.66
N ASN A 100 -7.68 17.19 -3.28
CA ASN A 100 -7.86 18.18 -2.21
C ASN A 100 -7.92 17.57 -0.80
N VAL A 101 -8.50 16.36 -0.66
CA VAL A 101 -8.68 15.69 0.64
C VAL A 101 -7.51 14.77 0.99
N LEU A 102 -6.95 14.06 0.00
CA LEU A 102 -5.83 13.14 0.19
C LEU A 102 -4.47 13.73 -0.23
N GLY A 103 -4.44 14.98 -0.71
CA GLY A 103 -3.20 15.67 -1.06
C GLY A 103 -2.34 14.90 -2.08
N GLU A 104 -1.06 14.72 -1.75
CA GLU A 104 -0.07 14.01 -2.58
C GLU A 104 -0.42 12.52 -2.79
N PHE A 105 -1.14 11.90 -1.85
CA PHE A 105 -1.58 10.51 -1.96
C PHE A 105 -2.54 10.28 -3.14
N GLY A 106 -3.37 11.28 -3.45
CA GLY A 106 -4.24 11.25 -4.64
C GLY A 106 -3.45 11.20 -5.96
N GLN A 107 -2.26 11.80 -6.01
CA GLN A 107 -1.37 11.73 -7.18
C GLN A 107 -0.63 10.39 -7.29
N ALA A 108 -0.17 9.85 -6.15
CA ALA A 108 0.48 8.52 -6.11
C ALA A 108 -0.46 7.41 -6.61
N LEU A 109 -1.75 7.50 -6.26
CA LEU A 109 -2.80 6.60 -6.76
C LEU A 109 -3.01 6.68 -8.27
N THR A 110 -2.89 7.88 -8.85
CA THR A 110 -3.20 8.11 -10.26
C THR A 110 -2.06 7.73 -11.21
N CYS A 111 -0.81 7.79 -10.75
CA CYS A 111 0.40 7.44 -11.51
C CYS A 111 0.82 5.96 -11.42
N SER A 112 -0.02 5.13 -10.81
CA SER A 112 0.41 3.82 -10.32
C SER A 112 0.61 2.76 -11.42
N GLN A 113 1.79 2.16 -11.42
CA GLN A 113 2.17 1.03 -12.27
C GLN A 113 2.16 -0.28 -11.46
N ARG A 114 1.99 -1.42 -12.14
CA ARG A 114 2.16 -2.75 -11.52
C ARG A 114 3.64 -2.99 -11.24
N VAL A 115 4.10 -2.62 -10.06
CA VAL A 115 5.49 -2.80 -9.61
C VAL A 115 5.66 -4.17 -8.96
N GLN A 116 6.84 -4.78 -9.11
CA GLN A 116 7.23 -6.04 -8.51
C GLN A 116 8.56 -5.89 -7.77
N PRO A 117 8.75 -6.53 -6.60
CA PRO A 117 9.98 -6.46 -5.82
C PRO A 117 11.00 -7.49 -6.31
N ALA A 118 11.36 -7.43 -7.60
CA ALA A 118 12.16 -8.47 -8.26
C ALA A 118 13.52 -8.71 -7.59
N VAL A 119 14.15 -7.68 -7.03
CA VAL A 119 15.42 -7.83 -6.30
C VAL A 119 15.20 -8.60 -5.00
N LEU A 120 14.25 -8.17 -4.16
CA LEU A 120 13.94 -8.83 -2.89
C LEU A 120 13.51 -10.28 -3.10
N GLN A 121 12.72 -10.57 -4.14
CA GLN A 121 12.33 -11.94 -4.50
C GLN A 121 13.51 -12.79 -4.95
N LYS A 122 14.43 -12.24 -5.76
CA LYS A 122 15.62 -12.97 -6.22
C LYS A 122 16.63 -13.25 -5.13
N THR A 123 16.58 -12.49 -4.04
CA THR A 123 17.45 -12.67 -2.88
C THR A 123 16.76 -13.45 -1.76
N ASP A 124 15.60 -14.05 -2.01
CA ASP A 124 14.85 -14.84 -1.04
C ASP A 124 14.45 -14.06 0.23
N PHE A 125 14.17 -12.75 0.10
CA PHE A 125 13.57 -11.98 1.18
C PHE A 125 12.17 -12.53 1.50
N LEU A 126 11.91 -12.75 2.78
CA LEU A 126 10.64 -13.28 3.27
C LEU A 126 9.74 -12.13 3.69
N PHE A 127 8.59 -12.02 3.04
CA PHE A 127 7.55 -11.05 3.41
C PHE A 127 6.65 -11.65 4.48
N THR A 128 6.56 -10.98 5.64
CA THR A 128 5.57 -11.30 6.68
C THR A 128 4.17 -10.96 6.18
N TYR A 129 4.03 -9.85 5.45
CA TYR A 129 2.78 -9.36 4.90
C TYR A 129 2.83 -9.29 3.37
N GLY A 130 3.06 -10.45 2.73
CA GLY A 130 3.08 -10.55 1.27
C GLY A 130 1.70 -10.38 0.61
N GLU A 131 0.63 -10.66 1.35
CA GLU A 131 -0.76 -10.59 0.90
C GLU A 131 -1.49 -9.41 1.56
N ILE A 132 -2.33 -8.70 0.80
CA ILE A 132 -2.99 -7.49 1.32
C ILE A 132 -3.93 -7.80 2.47
N ASP A 133 -4.49 -9.02 2.49
CA ASP A 133 -5.45 -9.41 3.51
C ASP A 133 -4.78 -9.51 4.89
N SER A 134 -3.61 -10.15 4.98
CA SER A 134 -2.88 -10.25 6.25
C SER A 134 -2.40 -8.88 6.72
N ALA A 135 -1.93 -8.03 5.80
CA ALA A 135 -1.55 -6.65 6.11
C ALA A 135 -2.74 -5.85 6.67
N LEU A 136 -3.91 -5.93 6.03
CA LEU A 136 -5.10 -5.21 6.49
C LEU A 136 -5.67 -5.77 7.79
N ASP A 137 -5.56 -7.09 8.01
CA ASP A 137 -6.00 -7.72 9.26
C ASP A 137 -5.15 -7.23 10.44
N GLU A 138 -3.83 -7.16 10.29
CA GLU A 138 -2.95 -6.52 11.27
C GLU A 138 -3.36 -5.06 11.50
N ILE A 139 -3.43 -4.28 10.42
CA ILE A 139 -3.64 -2.84 10.51
C ILE A 139 -5.00 -2.49 11.14
N VAL A 140 -6.04 -3.29 10.90
CA VAL A 140 -7.41 -3.01 11.35
C VAL A 140 -7.76 -3.75 12.64
N LEU A 141 -7.29 -4.98 12.84
CA LEU A 141 -7.68 -5.84 13.97
C LEU A 141 -6.56 -6.01 15.01
N GLY A 142 -5.30 -5.94 14.60
CA GLY A 142 -4.10 -6.25 15.39
C GLY A 142 -3.61 -5.19 16.37
N GLY A 143 -4.48 -4.37 16.97
CA GLY A 143 -4.04 -3.37 17.95
C GLY A 143 -5.15 -2.88 18.85
#